data_AF-A0A1F8SI08-F1
#
_entry.id   AF-A0A1F8SI08-F1
#
_cell.length_a   1.000
_cell.length_b   1.000
_cell.length_c   1.000
_cell.angle_alpha   90.00
_cell.angle_beta   90.00
_cell.angle_gamma   90.00
#
_symmetry.space_group_name_H-M   'P 1'
#
loop_
_entity.id
_entity.type
_entity.pdbx_description
1 polymer ?
#
loop_
_entity_poly.entity_id
_entity_poly.type
_entity_poly.pdbx_seq_one_letter_code
_entity_poly.pdbx_strand_id
1 'polypeptide(L)'
;MSFDTFWSDLLSGVVVAGAAGLIALGIAGLVTRKLEERRARQARNGAAAEEFHRAYGMFFGAWKTWAVYRRDTGSDALHLDEEQWVSILREVTFAEGALESFLVRLTLEQPLSDDALLRLWCFRTGYKQLRYAVRQRVPLGWRRSDGPDPSQHAGFRQYRAFKALASDVAALLADAVDLGRERPSQATARSNLLVVTATDAGDLADRIGLKAPSGWPHAGADPRSWHWVIHVEQLDGEATPAAS
;
A
#
# COMPACT_ATOMS: atom_id res chain seq x y z
N MET A 1 -72.51 -14.02 -17.20
CA MET A 1 -71.05 -14.30 -17.19
C MET A 1 -70.87 -15.56 -18.00
N SER A 2 -70.26 -15.47 -19.19
CA SER A 2 -70.04 -16.66 -20.01
C SER A 2 -68.91 -17.48 -19.42
N PHE A 3 -69.00 -18.81 -19.53
CA PHE A 3 -67.95 -19.72 -19.09
C PHE A 3 -66.58 -19.37 -19.70
N ASP A 4 -66.58 -18.82 -20.92
CA ASP A 4 -65.38 -18.34 -21.61
C ASP A 4 -64.69 -17.16 -20.92
N THR A 5 -65.45 -16.19 -20.38
CA THR A 5 -64.87 -15.06 -19.61
C THR A 5 -64.23 -15.51 -18.30
N PHE A 6 -64.77 -16.57 -17.67
CA PHE A 6 -64.19 -17.11 -16.45
C PHE A 6 -62.81 -17.77 -16.70
N TRP A 7 -62.70 -18.55 -17.78
CA TRP A 7 -61.43 -19.22 -18.12
C TRP A 7 -60.35 -18.25 -18.63
N SER A 8 -60.71 -17.19 -19.35
CA SER A 8 -59.75 -16.15 -19.78
C SER A 8 -59.14 -15.41 -18.60
N ASP A 9 -59.96 -15.05 -17.61
CA ASP A 9 -59.52 -14.31 -16.43
C ASP A 9 -58.62 -15.18 -15.56
N LEU A 10 -58.97 -16.45 -15.35
CA LEU A 10 -58.17 -17.42 -14.60
C LEU A 10 -56.79 -17.65 -15.25
N LEU A 11 -56.75 -17.86 -16.57
CA LEU A 11 -55.50 -18.08 -17.32
C LEU A 11 -54.60 -16.84 -17.28
N SER A 12 -55.18 -15.64 -17.39
CA SER A 12 -54.40 -14.39 -17.34
C SER A 12 -53.70 -14.21 -15.98
N GLY A 13 -54.37 -14.54 -14.87
CA GLY A 13 -53.79 -14.45 -13.53
C GLY A 13 -52.60 -15.41 -13.32
N VAL A 14 -52.71 -16.65 -13.81
CA VAL A 14 -51.62 -17.64 -13.73
C VAL A 14 -50.40 -17.21 -14.54
N VAL A 15 -50.61 -16.68 -15.75
CA VAL A 15 -49.50 -16.21 -16.61
C VAL A 15 -48.77 -15.03 -15.97
N VAL A 16 -49.51 -14.05 -15.44
CA VAL A 16 -48.90 -12.88 -14.76
C VAL A 16 -48.14 -13.30 -13.51
N ALA A 17 -48.72 -14.18 -12.68
CA ALA A 17 -48.04 -14.70 -11.48
C ALA A 17 -46.77 -15.49 -11.83
N GLY A 18 -46.83 -16.32 -12.88
CA GLY A 18 -45.66 -17.06 -13.37
C GLY A 18 -44.55 -16.14 -13.89
N ALA A 19 -44.90 -15.13 -14.69
CA ALA A 19 -43.95 -14.15 -15.20
C ALA A 19 -43.31 -13.35 -14.06
N ALA A 20 -44.10 -12.89 -13.09
CA ALA A 20 -43.60 -12.18 -11.91
C ALA A 20 -42.65 -13.07 -11.07
N GLY A 21 -42.97 -14.35 -10.90
CA GLY A 21 -42.11 -15.32 -10.23
C GLY A 21 -40.75 -15.50 -10.92
N LEU A 22 -40.74 -15.60 -12.25
CA LEU A 22 -39.49 -15.70 -13.02
C LEU A 22 -38.64 -14.43 -12.93
N ILE A 23 -39.27 -13.25 -12.98
CA ILE A 23 -38.56 -11.98 -12.80
C ILE A 23 -37.96 -11.89 -11.39
N ALA A 24 -38.73 -12.25 -10.36
CA ALA A 24 -38.26 -12.24 -8.97
C ALA A 24 -37.07 -13.19 -8.78
N LEU A 25 -37.13 -14.40 -9.35
CA LEU A 25 -36.01 -15.35 -9.34
C LEU A 25 -34.79 -14.80 -10.07
N GLY A 26 -34.99 -14.15 -11.22
CA GLY A 26 -33.90 -13.49 -11.97
C GLY A 26 -33.21 -12.40 -11.16
N ILE A 27 -33.99 -11.50 -10.54
CA ILE A 27 -33.46 -10.43 -9.68
C ILE A 27 -32.73 -11.02 -8.47
N ALA A 28 -33.32 -12.00 -7.79
CA ALA A 28 -32.69 -12.67 -6.65
C ALA A 28 -31.34 -13.29 -7.04
N GLY A 29 -31.27 -13.96 -8.20
CA GLY A 29 -30.02 -14.53 -8.72
C GLY A 29 -28.93 -13.48 -8.97
N LEU A 30 -29.29 -12.32 -9.54
CA LEU A 30 -28.34 -11.21 -9.75
C LEU A 30 -27.84 -10.60 -8.44
N VAL A 31 -28.73 -10.44 -7.45
CA VAL A 31 -28.37 -9.93 -6.12
C VAL A 31 -27.44 -10.90 -5.41
N THR A 32 -27.76 -12.20 -5.39
CA THR A 32 -26.94 -13.23 -4.75
C THR A 32 -25.53 -13.27 -5.36
N ARG A 33 -25.42 -13.26 -6.71
CA ARG A 33 -24.11 -13.21 -7.39
C ARG A 33 -23.30 -11.98 -6.99
N LYS A 34 -23.91 -10.79 -6.97
CA LYS A 34 -23.21 -9.56 -6.53
C LYS A 34 -22.76 -9.63 -5.08
N LEU A 35 -23.56 -10.22 -4.18
CA LEU A 35 -23.19 -10.40 -2.78
C LEU A 35 -22.04 -11.41 -2.61
N GLU A 36 -22.06 -12.52 -3.34
CA GLU A 36 -20.99 -13.51 -3.34
C GLU A 36 -19.68 -12.91 -3.87
N GLU A 37 -19.74 -12.16 -4.97
CA GLU A 37 -18.57 -11.43 -5.50
C GLU A 37 -18.00 -10.43 -4.49
N ARG A 38 -18.86 -9.66 -3.80
CA ARG A 38 -18.45 -8.73 -2.75
C ARG A 38 -17.78 -9.46 -1.58
N ARG A 39 -18.38 -10.55 -1.09
CA ARG A 39 -17.81 -11.37 -0.01
C ARG A 39 -16.46 -11.97 -0.41
N ALA A 40 -16.35 -12.49 -1.63
CA ALA A 40 -15.09 -13.04 -2.14
C ALA A 40 -14.01 -11.95 -2.28
N ARG A 41 -14.37 -10.74 -2.73
CA ARG A 41 -13.45 -9.59 -2.76
C ARG A 41 -13.00 -9.20 -1.35
N GLN A 42 -13.93 -9.06 -0.41
CA GLN A 42 -13.63 -8.70 0.98
C GLN A 42 -12.71 -9.74 1.64
N ALA A 43 -12.96 -11.04 1.44
CA ALA A 43 -12.10 -12.10 1.96
C ALA A 43 -10.68 -12.03 1.38
N ARG A 44 -10.53 -11.78 0.06
CA ARG A 44 -9.22 -11.61 -0.58
C ARG A 44 -8.47 -10.38 -0.08
N ASN A 45 -9.17 -9.26 0.11
CA ASN A 45 -8.60 -8.02 0.60
C ASN A 45 -8.19 -8.15 2.07
N GLY A 46 -9.00 -8.83 2.90
CA GLY A 46 -8.64 -9.17 4.27
C GLY A 46 -7.36 -10.01 4.35
N ALA A 47 -7.24 -11.04 3.50
CA ALA A 47 -6.03 -11.85 3.42
C ALA A 47 -4.80 -11.04 2.94
N ALA A 48 -4.99 -10.08 2.01
CA ALA A 48 -3.91 -9.20 1.57
C ALA A 48 -3.46 -8.23 2.68
N ALA A 49 -4.40 -7.68 3.45
CA ALA A 49 -4.11 -6.82 4.59
C ALA A 49 -3.37 -7.58 5.70
N GLU A 50 -3.79 -8.82 6.00
CA GLU A 50 -3.07 -9.68 6.95
C GLU A 50 -1.65 -9.99 6.48
N GLU A 51 -1.47 -10.32 5.20
CA GLU A 51 -0.16 -10.55 4.59
C GLU A 51 0.74 -9.31 4.70
N PHE A 52 0.20 -8.12 4.39
CA PHE A 52 0.89 -6.85 4.55
C PHE A 52 1.30 -6.59 6.00
N HIS A 53 0.38 -6.71 6.96
CA HIS A 53 0.66 -6.47 8.37
C HIS A 53 1.72 -7.44 8.92
N ARG A 54 1.69 -8.70 8.49
CA ARG A 54 2.71 -9.68 8.84
C ARG A 54 4.07 -9.27 8.26
N ALA A 55 4.15 -8.93 6.98
CA ALA A 55 5.40 -8.48 6.33
C ALA A 55 5.96 -7.21 6.98
N TYR A 56 5.09 -6.24 7.25
CA TYR A 56 5.43 -5.01 7.94
C TYR A 56 5.90 -5.26 9.38
N GLY A 57 5.26 -6.18 10.11
CA GLY A 57 5.65 -6.59 11.45
C GLY A 57 7.05 -7.21 11.48
N MET A 58 7.36 -8.08 10.51
CA MET A 58 8.71 -8.65 10.36
C MET A 58 9.76 -7.57 10.09
N PHE A 59 9.47 -6.65 9.16
CA PHE A 59 10.34 -5.50 8.89
C PHE A 59 10.57 -4.66 10.14
N PHE A 60 9.50 -4.34 10.87
CA PHE A 60 9.59 -3.51 12.08
C PHE A 60 10.37 -4.20 13.19
N GLY A 61 10.17 -5.52 13.38
CA GLY A 61 10.95 -6.34 14.31
C GLY A 61 12.44 -6.28 13.98
N ALA A 62 12.81 -6.58 12.73
CA ALA A 62 14.19 -6.55 12.28
C ALA A 62 14.82 -5.14 12.41
N TRP A 63 14.06 -4.08 12.10
CA TRP A 63 14.50 -2.70 12.33
C TRP A 63 14.77 -2.42 13.80
N LYS A 64 13.88 -2.83 14.71
CA LYS A 64 14.05 -2.62 16.15
C LYS A 64 15.26 -3.38 16.69
N THR A 65 15.46 -4.62 16.24
CA THR A 65 16.67 -5.40 16.53
C THR A 65 17.92 -4.65 16.08
N TRP A 66 17.96 -4.21 14.81
CA TRP A 66 19.08 -3.42 14.27
C TRP A 66 19.32 -2.12 15.06
N ALA A 67 18.25 -1.42 15.43
CA ALA A 67 18.33 -0.17 16.16
C ALA A 67 18.92 -0.35 17.56
N VAL A 68 18.71 -1.48 18.24
CA VAL A 68 19.33 -1.77 19.54
C VAL A 68 20.85 -1.86 19.40
N TYR A 69 21.36 -2.62 18.43
CA TYR A 69 22.81 -2.77 18.21
C TYR A 69 23.50 -1.48 17.75
N ARG A 70 22.74 -0.53 17.20
CA ARG A 70 23.28 0.74 16.68
C ARG A 70 22.86 1.98 17.48
N ARG A 71 22.17 1.82 18.62
CA ARG A 71 21.71 2.95 19.46
C ARG A 71 22.85 3.62 20.20
N ASP A 72 23.88 2.85 20.56
CA ASP A 72 25.06 3.32 21.28
C ASP A 72 26.20 3.68 20.34
N THR A 73 26.08 4.83 19.67
CA THR A 73 27.27 5.58 19.21
C THR A 73 27.85 6.46 20.32
N GLY A 74 27.78 5.98 21.57
CA GLY A 74 28.79 6.24 22.61
C GLY A 74 29.83 5.11 22.57
N SER A 75 30.87 5.15 23.40
CA SER A 75 32.01 4.23 23.36
C SER A 75 31.70 2.71 23.45
N ASP A 76 30.44 2.33 23.71
CA ASP A 76 29.99 0.95 23.91
C ASP A 76 28.99 0.48 22.83
N ALA A 77 29.24 0.78 21.55
CA ALA A 77 28.51 0.11 20.48
C ALA A 77 28.66 -1.42 20.65
N LEU A 78 27.55 -2.13 20.89
CA LEU A 78 27.58 -3.59 20.98
C LEU A 78 28.19 -4.15 19.70
N HIS A 79 29.39 -4.72 19.84
CA HIS A 79 30.06 -5.41 18.75
C HIS A 79 29.23 -6.65 18.39
N LEU A 80 28.49 -6.54 17.29
CA LEU A 80 27.88 -7.69 16.64
C LEU A 80 28.99 -8.61 16.15
N ASP A 81 28.94 -9.87 16.57
CA ASP A 81 29.71 -10.90 15.88
C ASP A 81 29.16 -11.12 14.47
N GLU A 82 29.94 -11.84 13.64
CA GLU A 82 29.58 -12.07 12.24
C GLU A 82 28.29 -12.89 12.11
N GLU A 83 28.03 -13.82 13.02
CA GLU A 83 26.85 -14.69 12.99
C GLU A 83 25.57 -13.90 13.29
N GLN A 84 25.61 -13.05 14.31
CA GLN A 84 24.53 -12.13 14.67
C GLN A 84 24.24 -11.15 13.54
N TRP A 85 25.28 -10.58 12.91
CA TRP A 85 25.10 -9.69 11.76
C TRP A 85 24.45 -10.40 10.57
N VAL A 86 24.93 -11.61 10.21
CA VAL A 86 24.35 -12.42 9.13
C VAL A 86 22.88 -12.78 9.44
N SER A 87 22.57 -13.08 10.71
CA SER A 87 21.20 -13.36 11.16
C SER A 87 20.27 -12.17 10.93
N ILE A 88 20.65 -10.96 11.38
CA ILE A 88 19.85 -9.74 11.17
C ILE A 88 19.70 -9.44 9.68
N LEU A 89 20.78 -9.57 8.90
CA LEU A 89 20.73 -9.36 7.45
C LEU A 89 19.75 -10.32 6.77
N ARG A 90 19.69 -11.58 7.21
CA ARG A 90 18.74 -12.57 6.71
C ARG A 90 17.30 -12.19 7.04
N GLU A 91 17.01 -11.78 8.27
CA GLU A 91 15.67 -11.34 8.69
C GLU A 91 15.20 -10.13 7.88
N VAL A 92 16.07 -9.13 7.71
CA VAL A 92 15.76 -7.92 6.92
C VAL A 92 15.54 -8.28 5.45
N THR A 93 16.35 -9.17 4.88
CA THR A 93 16.20 -9.62 3.50
C THR A 93 14.88 -10.37 3.30
N PHE A 94 14.48 -11.21 4.27
CA PHE A 94 13.22 -11.92 4.24
C PHE A 94 12.02 -10.96 4.31
N ALA A 95 12.07 -9.98 5.22
CA ALA A 95 11.04 -8.95 5.33
C ALA A 95 10.94 -8.08 4.06
N GLU A 96 12.07 -7.68 3.47
CA GLU A 96 12.09 -6.97 2.17
C GLU A 96 11.46 -7.81 1.07
N GLY A 97 11.80 -9.09 0.96
CA GLY A 97 11.22 -9.98 -0.04
C GLY A 97 9.70 -10.12 0.10
N ALA A 98 9.20 -10.23 1.33
CA ALA A 98 7.76 -10.26 1.60
C ALA A 98 7.05 -8.96 1.18
N LEU A 99 7.65 -7.80 1.47
CA LEU A 99 7.11 -6.50 1.08
C LEU A 99 7.17 -6.28 -0.45
N GLU A 100 8.24 -6.70 -1.12
CA GLU A 100 8.34 -6.63 -2.60
C GLU A 100 7.29 -7.52 -3.28
N SER A 101 7.13 -8.76 -2.80
CA SER A 101 6.09 -9.67 -3.30
C SER A 101 4.69 -9.06 -3.16
N PHE A 102 4.44 -8.43 -2.02
CA PHE A 102 3.19 -7.72 -1.77
C PHE A 102 2.98 -6.53 -2.74
N LEU A 103 4.01 -5.73 -3.04
CA LEU A 103 3.89 -4.63 -4.02
C LEU A 103 3.57 -5.15 -5.43
N VAL A 104 4.19 -6.25 -5.86
CA VAL A 104 3.88 -6.89 -7.14
C VAL A 104 2.40 -7.25 -7.20
N ARG A 105 1.89 -7.93 -6.16
CA ARG A 105 0.49 -8.29 -6.05
C ARG A 105 -0.43 -7.07 -6.10
N LEU A 106 -0.09 -6.00 -5.37
CA LEU A 106 -0.89 -4.78 -5.34
C LEU A 106 -1.00 -4.13 -6.73
N THR A 107 0.11 -4.06 -7.48
CA THR A 107 0.10 -3.49 -8.85
C THR A 107 -0.69 -4.33 -9.86
N LEU A 108 -0.84 -5.63 -9.62
CA LEU A 108 -1.64 -6.56 -10.44
C LEU A 108 -3.13 -6.54 -10.09
N GLU A 109 -3.45 -6.36 -8.82
CA GLU A 109 -4.83 -6.50 -8.33
C GLU A 109 -5.56 -5.16 -8.24
N GLN A 110 -4.84 -4.05 -8.06
CA GLN A 110 -5.44 -2.75 -7.78
C GLN A 110 -5.29 -1.74 -8.92
N PRO A 111 -6.35 -0.98 -9.24
CA PRO A 111 -6.26 0.21 -10.06
C PRO A 111 -5.68 1.34 -9.23
N LEU A 112 -4.40 1.64 -9.48
CA LEU A 112 -3.62 2.64 -8.75
C LEU A 112 -3.63 3.97 -9.51
N SER A 113 -3.85 5.07 -8.78
CA SER A 113 -3.59 6.42 -9.27
C SER A 113 -2.10 6.75 -9.23
N ASP A 114 -1.69 7.80 -9.93
CA ASP A 114 -0.30 8.27 -9.91
C ASP A 114 0.17 8.64 -8.49
N ASP A 115 -0.72 9.24 -7.69
CA ASP A 115 -0.46 9.52 -6.27
C ASP A 115 -0.26 8.23 -5.45
N ALA A 116 -1.09 7.21 -5.66
CA ALA A 116 -0.90 5.92 -5.01
C ALA A 116 0.43 5.26 -5.43
N LEU A 117 0.79 5.35 -6.71
CA LEU A 117 2.07 4.84 -7.23
C LEU A 117 3.26 5.56 -6.59
N LEU A 118 3.18 6.89 -6.44
CA LEU A 118 4.19 7.69 -5.74
C LEU A 118 4.34 7.26 -4.28
N ARG A 119 3.24 7.10 -3.54
CA ARG A 119 3.27 6.62 -2.15
C ARG A 119 3.90 5.22 -2.04
N LEU A 120 3.56 4.32 -2.96
CA LEU A 120 4.14 2.97 -3.00
C LEU A 120 5.63 2.99 -3.31
N TRP A 121 6.09 3.84 -4.22
CA TRP A 121 7.51 4.04 -4.49
C TRP A 121 8.25 4.59 -3.26
N CYS A 122 7.68 5.59 -2.57
CA CYS A 122 8.23 6.14 -1.34
C CYS A 122 8.32 5.08 -0.24
N PHE A 123 7.25 4.30 -0.06
CA PHE A 123 7.21 3.20 0.90
C PHE A 123 8.29 2.15 0.60
N ARG A 124 8.42 1.75 -0.67
CA ARG A 124 9.46 0.84 -1.15
C ARG A 124 10.86 1.32 -0.83
N THR A 125 11.11 2.58 -1.16
CA THR A 125 12.38 3.24 -0.87
C THR A 125 12.68 3.20 0.62
N GLY A 126 11.71 3.54 1.46
CA GLY A 126 11.85 3.55 2.92
C GLY A 126 12.27 2.21 3.50
N TYR A 127 11.62 1.10 3.13
CA TYR A 127 12.01 -0.20 3.69
C TYR A 127 13.37 -0.68 3.16
N LYS A 128 13.77 -0.31 1.94
CA LYS A 128 15.10 -0.67 1.40
C LYS A 128 16.24 -0.01 2.16
N GLN A 129 16.01 1.18 2.72
CA GLN A 129 17.01 1.87 3.53
C GLN A 129 17.48 1.01 4.71
N LEU A 130 16.61 0.18 5.30
CA LEU A 130 17.00 -0.72 6.38
C LEU A 130 18.03 -1.75 5.93
N ARG A 131 17.79 -2.45 4.81
CA ARG A 131 18.74 -3.44 4.29
C ARG A 131 20.07 -2.78 3.94
N TYR A 132 20.04 -1.60 3.34
CA TYR A 132 21.26 -0.85 3.07
C TYR A 132 22.01 -0.48 4.36
N ALA A 133 21.30 -0.01 5.39
CA ALA A 133 21.89 0.34 6.68
C ALA A 133 22.56 -0.88 7.36
N VAL A 134 21.88 -2.02 7.38
CA VAL A 134 22.39 -3.29 7.96
C VAL A 134 23.59 -3.80 7.16
N ARG A 135 23.52 -3.79 5.82
CA ARG A 135 24.62 -4.23 4.96
C ARG A 135 25.87 -3.38 5.15
N GLN A 136 25.70 -2.07 5.30
CA GLN A 136 26.80 -1.11 5.48
C GLN A 136 27.22 -0.97 6.94
N ARG A 137 26.58 -1.70 7.87
CA ARG A 137 26.81 -1.62 9.31
C ARG A 137 26.69 -0.18 9.85
N VAL A 138 25.76 0.61 9.33
CA VAL A 138 25.49 2.00 9.76
C VAL A 138 24.11 2.12 10.41
N PRO A 139 23.92 3.04 11.37
CA PRO A 139 22.59 3.32 11.90
C PRO A 139 21.66 3.85 10.78
N LEU A 140 20.39 3.43 10.79
CA LEU A 140 19.36 3.93 9.86
C LEU A 140 19.01 5.41 10.12
N GLY A 141 19.30 5.93 11.31
CA GLY A 141 19.03 7.33 11.68
C GLY A 141 17.58 7.64 12.04
N TRP A 142 16.63 6.72 11.81
CA TRP A 142 15.22 6.88 12.21
C TRP A 142 15.06 6.91 13.73
N ARG A 143 14.34 7.92 14.26
CA ARG A 143 14.14 8.12 15.72
C ARG A 143 12.69 8.45 16.04
N ARG A 144 12.23 8.06 17.24
CA ARG A 144 10.83 8.30 17.68
C ARG A 144 10.64 9.66 18.34
N SER A 145 11.61 10.18 19.11
CA SER A 145 11.62 11.54 19.66
C SER A 145 12.68 11.60 20.75
N ASP A 146 13.86 12.14 20.44
CA ASP A 146 14.96 12.17 21.41
C ASP A 146 15.56 13.59 21.56
N GLY A 147 14.84 14.65 21.17
CA GLY A 147 15.33 16.03 21.21
C GLY A 147 14.24 17.06 21.57
N PRO A 148 14.64 18.25 22.06
CA PRO A 148 13.72 19.30 22.53
C PRO A 148 12.85 19.90 21.41
N ASP A 149 13.24 19.71 20.13
CA ASP A 149 12.39 19.98 18.97
C ASP A 149 12.42 18.78 17.99
N PRO A 150 11.46 17.85 18.08
CA PRO A 150 11.34 16.71 17.18
C PRO A 150 11.19 17.11 15.70
N SER A 151 10.58 18.28 15.42
CA SER A 151 10.29 18.71 14.04
C SER A 151 11.56 19.05 13.25
N GLN A 152 12.63 19.46 13.95
CA GLN A 152 13.89 19.83 13.32
C GLN A 152 14.78 18.62 12.98
N HIS A 153 14.56 17.46 13.59
CA HIS A 153 15.39 16.28 13.35
C HIS A 153 14.97 15.47 12.12
N ALA A 154 15.84 15.39 11.11
CA ALA A 154 15.60 14.63 9.87
C ALA A 154 15.19 13.17 10.12
N GLY A 155 15.81 12.50 11.11
CA GLY A 155 15.50 11.11 11.46
C GLY A 155 14.11 10.91 12.06
N PHE A 156 13.56 11.90 12.77
CA PHE A 156 12.18 11.85 13.26
C PHE A 156 11.18 12.01 12.12
N ARG A 157 11.43 12.99 11.22
CA ARG A 157 10.58 13.19 10.05
C ARG A 157 10.57 11.95 9.15
N GLN A 158 11.73 11.32 8.89
CA GLN A 158 11.83 10.06 8.12
C GLN A 158 11.02 8.93 8.75
N TYR A 159 11.16 8.74 10.07
CA TYR A 159 10.39 7.74 10.79
C TYR A 159 8.89 7.99 10.67
N ARG A 160 8.42 9.22 10.89
CA ARG A 160 7.02 9.59 10.80
C ARG A 160 6.47 9.40 9.39
N ALA A 161 7.18 9.86 8.37
CA ALA A 161 6.77 9.68 6.97
C ALA A 161 6.68 8.20 6.60
N PHE A 162 7.64 7.36 7.00
CA PHE A 162 7.55 5.93 6.75
C PHE A 162 6.34 5.29 7.46
N LYS A 163 6.01 5.72 8.68
CA LYS A 163 4.80 5.27 9.38
C LYS A 163 3.51 5.71 8.69
N ALA A 164 3.46 6.94 8.19
CA ALA A 164 2.33 7.45 7.41
C ALA A 164 2.15 6.64 6.13
N LEU A 165 3.22 6.44 5.35
CA LEU A 165 3.22 5.62 4.14
C LEU A 165 2.76 4.17 4.39
N ALA A 166 3.19 3.56 5.50
CA ALA A 166 2.71 2.22 5.86
C ALA A 166 1.20 2.19 6.14
N SER A 167 0.67 3.28 6.71
CA SER A 167 -0.77 3.43 6.97
C SER A 167 -1.54 3.67 5.66
N ASP A 168 -0.99 4.48 4.75
CA ASP A 168 -1.55 4.70 3.42
C ASP A 168 -1.62 3.40 2.61
N VAL A 169 -0.59 2.57 2.66
CA VAL A 169 -0.59 1.26 2.00
C VAL A 169 -1.69 0.35 2.59
N ALA A 170 -1.90 0.39 3.91
CA ALA A 170 -3.01 -0.34 4.53
C ALA A 170 -4.38 0.22 4.11
N ALA A 171 -4.51 1.54 3.96
CA ALA A 171 -5.73 2.18 3.47
C ALA A 171 -6.04 1.79 2.02
N LEU A 172 -5.02 1.76 1.14
CA LEU A 172 -5.18 1.28 -0.25
C LEU A 172 -5.74 -0.15 -0.31
N LEU A 173 -5.43 -1.00 0.66
CA LEU A 173 -5.99 -2.36 0.77
C LEU A 173 -7.44 -2.38 1.26
N ALA A 174 -7.80 -1.46 2.16
CA ALA A 174 -9.16 -1.35 2.67
C ALA A 174 -10.11 -0.78 1.60
N ASP A 175 -9.69 0.29 0.90
CA ASP A 175 -10.49 1.00 -0.10
C ASP A 175 -10.75 0.19 -1.37
N ALA A 176 -9.91 -0.81 -1.64
CA ALA A 176 -10.08 -1.76 -2.72
C ALA A 176 -11.43 -2.52 -2.71
N VAL A 177 -12.14 -2.51 -1.58
CA VAL A 177 -13.44 -3.18 -1.42
C VAL A 177 -14.57 -2.42 -2.13
N ASP A 178 -14.52 -1.09 -2.22
CA ASP A 178 -15.72 -0.28 -2.45
C ASP A 178 -15.92 0.18 -3.90
N LEU A 179 -14.87 0.31 -4.70
CA LEU A 179 -14.99 1.13 -5.91
C LEU A 179 -15.48 0.40 -7.16
N GLY A 180 -15.75 -0.91 -7.09
CA GLY A 180 -16.20 -1.69 -8.24
C GLY A 180 -15.27 -1.61 -9.46
N ARG A 181 -14.05 -1.05 -9.30
CA ARG A 181 -13.12 -0.81 -10.38
C ARG A 181 -12.63 -2.15 -10.93
N GLU A 182 -12.50 -2.20 -12.25
CA GLU A 182 -11.96 -3.35 -12.94
C GLU A 182 -10.49 -3.53 -12.58
N ARG A 183 -10.04 -4.79 -12.57
CA ARG A 183 -8.62 -5.10 -12.39
C ARG A 183 -7.81 -4.45 -13.51
N PRO A 184 -6.61 -3.93 -13.22
CA PRO A 184 -5.77 -3.38 -14.25
C PRO A 184 -5.44 -4.44 -15.30
N SER A 185 -5.33 -4.02 -16.56
CA SER A 185 -4.80 -4.88 -17.62
C SER A 185 -3.36 -5.30 -17.28
N GLN A 186 -2.87 -6.40 -17.86
CA GLN A 186 -1.48 -6.83 -17.66
C GLN A 186 -0.47 -5.74 -18.07
N ALA A 187 -0.76 -4.98 -19.14
CA ALA A 187 0.07 -3.88 -19.58
C ALA A 187 0.09 -2.74 -18.54
N THR A 188 -1.07 -2.38 -17.99
CA THR A 188 -1.21 -1.39 -16.92
C THR A 188 -0.47 -1.84 -15.66
N ALA A 189 -0.67 -3.07 -15.22
CA ALA A 189 0.00 -3.62 -14.04
C ALA A 189 1.53 -3.62 -14.20
N ARG A 190 2.04 -4.00 -15.37
CA ARG A 190 3.47 -3.91 -15.69
C ARG A 190 3.98 -2.47 -15.62
N SER A 191 3.23 -1.52 -16.18
CA SER A 191 3.57 -0.09 -16.10
C SER A 191 3.61 0.39 -14.65
N ASN A 192 2.60 0.06 -13.85
CA ASN A 192 2.52 0.37 -12.43
C ASN A 192 3.72 -0.19 -11.65
N LEU A 193 4.09 -1.44 -11.92
CA LEU A 193 5.25 -2.06 -11.27
C LEU A 193 6.56 -1.35 -11.66
N LEU A 194 6.72 -0.94 -12.91
CA LEU A 194 7.87 -0.17 -13.36
C LEU A 194 7.98 1.18 -12.64
N VAL A 195 6.85 1.86 -12.42
CA VAL A 195 6.79 3.11 -11.64
C VAL A 195 7.21 2.86 -10.18
N VAL A 196 6.59 1.89 -9.52
CA VAL A 196 6.89 1.56 -8.11
C VAL A 196 8.34 1.11 -7.93
N THR A 197 8.92 0.46 -8.95
CA THR A 197 10.29 -0.07 -8.91
C THR A 197 11.37 0.90 -9.37
N ALA A 198 11.00 2.11 -9.79
CA ALA A 198 11.91 3.15 -10.28
C ALA A 198 13.14 3.32 -9.37
N THR A 199 14.30 3.57 -9.99
CA THR A 199 15.60 3.57 -9.29
C THR A 199 15.82 4.81 -8.46
N ASP A 200 15.28 5.93 -8.93
CA ASP A 200 15.42 7.24 -8.32
C ASP A 200 14.20 8.11 -8.64
N ALA A 201 14.21 9.31 -8.06
CA ALA A 201 13.10 10.23 -8.11
C ALA A 201 12.92 10.84 -9.52
N GLY A 202 13.99 10.95 -10.31
CA GLY A 202 13.94 11.41 -11.69
C GLY A 202 13.29 10.37 -12.61
N ASP A 203 13.74 9.12 -12.54
CA ASP A 203 13.13 7.99 -13.24
C ASP A 203 11.65 7.83 -12.87
N LEU A 204 11.28 8.07 -11.60
CA LEU A 204 9.89 8.10 -11.19
C LEU A 204 9.11 9.21 -11.89
N ALA A 205 9.58 10.46 -11.77
CA ALA A 205 8.92 11.65 -12.30
C ALA A 205 8.68 11.54 -13.81
N ASP A 206 9.68 11.05 -14.56
CA ASP A 206 9.58 10.81 -16.01
C ASP A 206 8.46 9.80 -16.34
N ARG A 207 8.30 8.73 -15.54
CA ARG A 207 7.30 7.69 -15.79
C ARG A 207 5.87 8.10 -15.48
N ILE A 208 5.66 8.94 -14.47
CA ILE A 208 4.33 9.45 -14.10
C ILE A 208 4.02 10.82 -14.72
N GLY A 209 4.89 11.32 -15.60
CA GLY A 209 4.70 12.59 -16.30
C GLY A 209 4.71 13.81 -15.36
N LEU A 210 5.29 13.69 -14.17
CA LEU A 210 5.45 14.81 -13.25
C LEU A 210 6.73 15.59 -13.59
N LYS A 211 6.66 16.92 -13.55
CA LYS A 211 7.88 17.72 -13.48
C LYS A 211 8.50 17.50 -12.11
N ALA A 212 9.69 16.91 -12.06
CA ALA A 212 10.43 16.77 -10.81
C ALA A 212 10.54 18.14 -10.11
N PRO A 213 10.05 18.29 -8.87
CA PRO A 213 10.19 19.52 -8.12
C PRO A 213 11.67 19.91 -8.00
N SER A 214 11.95 21.22 -8.08
CA SER A 214 13.30 21.75 -7.85
C SER A 214 13.75 21.35 -6.43
N GLY A 215 14.70 20.41 -6.33
CA GLY A 215 15.18 19.87 -5.05
C GLY A 215 15.08 18.35 -4.91
N TRP A 216 14.50 17.65 -5.89
CA TRP A 216 14.55 16.18 -5.91
C TRP A 216 15.97 15.68 -6.15
N PRO A 217 16.42 14.64 -5.42
CA PRO A 217 17.74 14.07 -5.62
C PRO A 217 17.86 13.49 -7.04
N HIS A 218 18.90 13.89 -7.76
CA HIS A 218 19.20 13.37 -9.09
C HIS A 218 19.63 11.89 -9.04
N ALA A 219 19.48 11.19 -10.16
CA ALA A 219 20.01 9.84 -10.35
C ALA A 219 21.49 9.77 -9.91
N GLY A 220 21.80 8.88 -8.96
CA GLY A 220 23.14 8.71 -8.39
C GLY A 220 23.42 9.48 -7.09
N ALA A 221 22.48 10.27 -6.58
CA ALA A 221 22.60 10.87 -5.24
C ALA A 221 22.68 9.77 -4.16
N ASP A 222 23.57 9.94 -3.17
CA ASP A 222 23.75 9.01 -2.06
C ASP A 222 22.38 8.67 -1.45
N PRO A 223 21.96 7.39 -1.39
CA PRO A 223 20.74 6.94 -0.70
C PRO A 223 20.52 7.54 0.70
N ARG A 224 21.59 8.01 1.36
CA ARG A 224 21.55 8.69 2.66
C ARG A 224 21.12 10.16 2.60
N SER A 225 21.27 10.84 1.46
CA SER A 225 20.85 12.24 1.25
C SER A 225 19.38 12.39 0.87
N TRP A 226 18.64 11.28 0.86
CA TRP A 226 17.25 11.17 0.47
C TRP A 226 16.34 11.84 1.53
N HIS A 227 16.25 13.16 1.48
CA HIS A 227 15.34 14.00 2.24
C HIS A 227 13.93 14.07 1.61
N TRP A 228 13.44 12.98 0.97
CA TRP A 228 12.12 12.90 0.30
C TRP A 228 10.92 13.18 1.22
N VAL A 229 11.16 13.19 2.51
CA VAL A 229 10.19 13.27 3.59
C VAL A 229 9.36 14.55 3.60
N ILE A 230 9.78 15.60 2.89
CA ILE A 230 9.15 16.93 3.06
C ILE A 230 7.87 17.10 2.24
N HIS A 231 7.59 16.28 1.22
CA HIS A 231 6.42 16.54 0.36
C HIS A 231 5.13 15.84 0.77
N VAL A 232 5.17 14.75 1.56
CA VAL A 232 3.91 14.10 2.01
C VAL A 232 3.14 15.02 2.98
N GLU A 233 3.83 15.70 3.89
CA GLU A 233 3.17 16.69 4.78
C GLU A 233 2.68 17.94 4.04
N GLN A 234 3.31 18.27 2.91
CA GLN A 234 2.91 19.42 2.08
C GLN A 234 1.67 19.11 1.23
N LEU A 235 1.50 17.86 0.80
CA LEU A 235 0.31 17.39 0.08
C LEU A 235 -0.95 17.42 0.96
N ASP A 236 -0.82 17.16 2.27
CA ASP A 236 -1.96 17.21 3.20
C ASP A 236 -2.30 18.66 3.64
N GLY A 237 -1.35 19.58 3.59
CA GLY A 237 -1.50 20.96 4.06
C GLY A 237 -2.34 21.88 3.16
N GLU A 238 -2.39 21.62 1.85
CA GLU A 238 -3.16 22.45 0.89
C GLU A 238 -4.65 22.07 0.84
N ALA A 239 -5.07 20.97 1.46
CA ALA A 239 -6.46 20.52 1.48
C ALA A 239 -7.28 21.07 2.67
N THR A 240 -6.87 22.18 3.28
CA THR A 240 -7.72 22.88 4.26
C THR A 240 -8.70 23.76 3.49
N PRO A 241 -10.01 23.43 3.40
CA PRO A 241 -10.97 24.34 2.79
C PRO A 241 -10.95 25.64 3.58
N ALA A 242 -10.80 26.77 2.88
CA ALA A 242 -10.96 28.08 3.47
C ALA A 242 -12.28 28.09 4.25
N ALA A 243 -12.19 28.21 5.57
CA ALA A 243 -13.35 28.35 6.43
C ALA A 243 -14.18 29.52 5.89
N SER A 244 -15.38 29.19 5.43
CA SER A 244 -16.37 30.14 4.90
C SER A 244 -17.22 30.67 6.04
#